data_AF-A0A1V5AGH4-F1
#
_entry.id   AF-A0A1V5AGH4-F1
#
_cell.length_a   1.000
_cell.length_b   1.000
_cell.length_c   1.000
_cell.angle_alpha   90.00
_cell.angle_beta   90.00
_cell.angle_gamma   90.00
#
_symmetry.space_group_name_H-M   'P 1'
#
loop_
_entity.id
_entity.type
_entity.pdbx_description
1 polymer ?
#
loop_
_entity_poly.entity_id
_entity_poly.type
_entity_poly.pdbx_seq_one_letter_code
_entity_poly.pdbx_strand_id
1 'polypeptide(L)' 'MGRSIPSVRMGSKEVSERWRKASRALKKEDQDHGLWLAEMAKKHSSEAFYALDDPLEAAVFSVLVEIVKELEEGRKE' A
#
# COMPACT_ATOMS: atom_id res chain seq x y z
N MET A 1 14.58 8.06 27.09
CA MET A 1 13.48 8.86 26.52
C MET A 1 12.87 8.05 25.40
N GLY A 2 11.58 7.75 25.50
CA GLY A 2 10.90 6.71 24.72
C GLY A 2 11.07 6.90 23.22
N ARG A 3 11.55 5.86 22.55
CA ARG A 3 11.51 5.78 21.09
C ARG A 3 10.03 5.84 20.73
N SER A 4 9.58 6.90 20.07
CA SER A 4 8.25 6.96 19.49
C SER A 4 8.06 5.68 18.68
N ILE A 5 7.13 4.81 19.09
CA ILE A 5 6.77 3.66 18.26
C ILE A 5 6.21 4.26 16.98
N PRO A 6 6.82 4.01 15.81
CA PRO A 6 6.29 4.53 14.56
C PRO A 6 4.86 4.03 14.43
N SER A 7 3.88 4.92 14.28
CA SER A 7 2.51 4.49 14.06
C SER A 7 2.45 3.65 12.78
N VAL A 8 1.52 2.69 12.73
CA VAL A 8 1.25 1.87 11.54
C VAL A 8 1.10 2.76 10.29
N ARG A 9 0.56 3.97 10.47
CA ARG A 9 0.52 5.03 9.45
C ARG A 9 1.87 5.43 8.89
N MET A 10 2.83 5.72 9.75
CA MET A 10 4.18 6.05 9.30
C MET A 10 4.83 4.83 8.64
N GLY A 11 4.65 3.64 9.20
CA GLY A 11 5.19 2.41 8.62
C GLY A 11 4.60 2.07 7.25
N SER A 12 3.30 2.21 7.02
CA SER A 12 2.69 1.93 5.71
C SER A 12 3.10 2.97 4.67
N LYS A 13 3.32 4.22 5.08
CA LYS A 13 3.91 5.25 4.21
C LYS A 13 5.34 4.86 3.80
N GLU A 14 6.16 4.40 4.74
CA GLU A 14 7.51 3.91 4.46
C GLU A 14 7.51 2.67 3.56
N VAL A 15 6.57 1.73 3.76
CA VAL A 15 6.36 0.57 2.87
C VAL A 15 6.10 1.04 1.44
N SER A 16 5.16 1.96 1.26
CA SER A 16 4.84 2.52 -0.06
C SER A 16 6.03 3.23 -0.71
N GLU A 17 6.82 4.00 0.04
CA GLU A 17 8.02 4.63 -0.49
C GLU A 17 9.09 3.61 -0.91
N ARG A 18 9.26 2.53 -0.12
CA ARG A 18 10.15 1.41 -0.49
C ARG A 18 9.68 0.72 -1.76
N TRP A 19 8.38 0.47 -1.89
CA TRP A 19 7.80 -0.13 -3.10
C TRP A 19 8.01 0.77 -4.31
N ARG A 20 7.75 2.08 -4.20
CA ARG A 20 8.03 3.04 -5.28
C ARG A 20 9.49 3.02 -5.75
N LYS A 21 10.44 2.85 -4.82
CA LYS A 21 11.87 2.69 -5.17
C LYS A 21 12.13 1.34 -5.85
N ALA A 22 11.55 0.26 -5.33
CA ALA A 22 11.67 -1.08 -5.91
C ALA A 22 11.10 -1.15 -7.33
N SER A 23 9.99 -0.45 -7.62
CA SER A 23 9.38 -0.39 -8.95
C SER A 23 10.34 0.12 -10.02
N ARG A 24 11.29 1.00 -9.66
CA ARG A 24 12.31 1.51 -10.60
C ARG A 24 13.31 0.44 -11.02
N ALA A 25 13.47 -0.62 -10.24
CA ALA A 25 14.35 -1.74 -10.54
C ALA A 25 13.66 -2.80 -11.43
N LEU A 26 12.34 -2.69 -11.66
CA LEU A 26 11.60 -3.58 -12.53
C LEU A 26 11.79 -3.23 -14.01
N LYS A 27 11.39 -4.15 -14.90
CA LYS A 27 11.31 -3.88 -16.34
C LYS A 27 10.33 -2.75 -16.60
N LYS A 28 10.54 -2.01 -17.71
CA LYS A 28 9.74 -0.83 -18.06
C LYS A 28 8.23 -1.10 -18.10
N GLU A 29 7.82 -2.28 -18.58
CA GLU A 29 6.43 -2.75 -18.60
C GLU A 29 5.81 -2.93 -17.20
N ASP A 30 6.64 -3.31 -16.22
CA ASP A 30 6.21 -3.59 -14.84
C ASP A 30 6.35 -2.38 -13.90
N GLN A 31 7.07 -1.33 -14.31
CA GLN A 31 7.31 -0.17 -13.45
C GLN A 31 6.00 0.54 -13.11
N ASP A 32 5.11 0.70 -14.10
CA ASP A 32 3.83 1.37 -13.92
C ASP A 32 2.94 0.56 -12.95
N HIS A 33 2.91 -0.76 -13.06
CA HIS A 33 2.22 -1.64 -12.12
C HIS A 33 2.78 -1.50 -10.70
N GLY A 34 4.11 -1.52 -10.55
CA GLY A 34 4.75 -1.33 -9.26
C GLY A 34 4.48 0.05 -8.64
N LEU A 35 4.41 1.11 -9.46
CA LEU A 35 4.03 2.45 -9.00
C LEU A 35 2.57 2.50 -8.56
N TRP A 36 1.68 1.85 -9.30
CA TRP A 36 0.25 1.76 -8.97
C TRP A 36 0.01 1.09 -7.61
N LEU A 37 0.66 -0.05 -7.36
CA LEU A 37 0.59 -0.75 -6.07
C LEU A 37 1.12 0.11 -4.91
N ALA A 38 2.19 0.88 -5.15
CA ALA A 38 2.72 1.79 -4.14
C ALA A 38 1.73 2.91 -3.78
N GLU A 39 0.97 3.43 -4.73
CA GLU A 39 -0.07 4.42 -4.46
C GLU A 39 -1.27 3.79 -3.72
N MET A 40 -1.71 2.60 -4.13
CA MET A 40 -2.78 1.85 -3.44
C MET A 40 -2.46 1.56 -1.97
N ALA A 41 -1.20 1.27 -1.64
CA ALA A 41 -0.75 0.97 -0.27
C ALA A 41 -0.99 2.11 0.74
N LYS A 42 -1.25 3.33 0.28
CA LYS A 42 -1.53 4.50 1.13
C LYS A 42 -3.02 4.85 1.23
N LYS A 43 -3.88 4.32 0.35
CA LYS A 43 -5.29 4.74 0.22
C LYS A 43 -6.14 4.44 1.46
N HIS A 44 -6.05 3.23 2.01
CA HIS A 44 -6.81 2.80 3.20
C HIS A 44 -6.01 2.90 4.48
N SER A 45 -4.89 3.63 4.41
CA SER A 45 -3.99 3.74 5.52
C SER A 45 -4.80 4.19 6.75
N SER A 46 -5.59 5.28 6.67
CA SER A 46 -6.41 5.80 7.78
C SER A 46 -7.41 4.83 8.45
N GLU A 47 -7.93 3.84 7.74
CA GLU A 47 -9.05 3.00 8.19
C GLU A 47 -8.57 1.64 8.71
N ALA A 48 -7.52 1.08 8.12
CA ALA A 48 -6.93 -0.20 8.53
C ALA A 48 -6.13 -0.10 9.85
N PHE A 49 -5.77 1.12 10.28
CA PHE A 49 -4.88 1.36 11.43
C PHE A 49 -5.41 0.96 12.80
N TYR A 50 -6.72 0.81 12.97
CA TYR A 50 -7.27 0.42 14.28
C TYR A 50 -7.26 -1.09 14.51
N ALA A 51 -7.08 -1.87 13.44
CA ALA A 51 -7.20 -3.32 13.48
C ALA A 51 -5.90 -4.07 13.16
N LEU A 52 -4.91 -3.40 12.56
CA LEU A 52 -3.66 -4.01 12.11
C LEU A 52 -2.47 -3.31 12.78
N ASP A 53 -1.62 -4.09 13.44
CA ASP A 53 -0.42 -3.61 14.13
C ASP A 53 0.85 -3.67 13.25
N ASP A 54 0.82 -4.44 12.16
CA ASP A 54 1.94 -4.54 11.22
C ASP A 54 1.75 -3.59 10.02
N PRO A 55 2.73 -2.70 9.74
CA PRO A 55 2.60 -1.73 8.65
C PRO A 55 2.61 -2.33 7.24
N LEU A 56 3.23 -3.50 7.05
CA LEU A 56 3.20 -4.21 5.78
C LEU A 56 1.84 -4.89 5.57
N GLU A 57 1.28 -5.50 6.62
CA GLU A 57 -0.07 -6.08 6.62
C GLU A 57 -1.11 -5.01 6.24
N ALA A 58 -1.05 -3.84 6.87
CA ALA A 58 -1.94 -2.73 6.53
C ALA A 58 -1.78 -2.23 5.09
N ALA A 59 -0.53 -2.16 4.58
CA ALA A 59 -0.27 -1.77 3.20
C ALA A 59 -0.80 -2.79 2.19
N VAL A 60 -0.58 -4.08 2.44
CA VAL A 60 -1.08 -5.18 1.59
C VAL A 60 -2.60 -5.23 1.63
N PHE A 61 -3.22 -5.10 2.80
CA PHE A 61 -4.66 -5.06 2.94
C PHE A 61 -5.28 -3.91 2.12
N SER A 62 -4.70 -2.71 2.21
CA SER A 62 -5.11 -1.55 1.40
C SER A 62 -5.06 -1.83 -0.10
N VAL A 63 -4.02 -2.51 -0.57
CA VAL A 63 -3.88 -2.89 -1.99
C VAL A 63 -4.93 -3.91 -2.41
N LEU A 64 -5.15 -4.95 -1.59
CA LEU A 64 -6.13 -5.98 -1.90
C LEU A 64 -7.55 -5.42 -1.98
N VAL A 65 -7.91 -4.48 -1.09
CA VAL A 65 -9.21 -3.79 -1.15
C VAL A 65 -9.39 -3.04 -2.46
N GLU A 66 -8.36 -2.31 -2.92
CA GLU A 66 -8.45 -1.56 -4.17
C GLU A 66 -8.49 -2.46 -5.40
N ILE A 67 -7.74 -3.56 -5.42
CA ILE A 67 -7.82 -4.56 -6.49
C ILE A 67 -9.22 -5.17 -6.57
N VAL A 68 -9.83 -5.52 -5.43
CA VAL A 68 -11.20 -6.04 -5.40
C VAL A 68 -12.20 -5.01 -5.93
N LYS A 69 -12.07 -3.73 -5.53
CA LYS A 69 -12.93 -2.65 -6.04
C LYS A 69 -12.82 -2.47 -7.55
N GLU A 70 -11.59 -2.43 -8.09
CA GLU A 70 -11.37 -2.32 -9.54
C GLU A 70 -11.99 -3.50 -10.30
N LEU A 71 -11.87 -4.72 -9.77
CA LEU A 71 -12.50 -5.91 -10.37
C LEU A 71 -14.03 -5.87 -10.30
N GLU A 72 -14.61 -5.30 -9.25
CA GLU A 72 -16.06 -5.10 -9.14
C GLU A 72 -16.58 -4.01 -10.09
N GLU A 73 -15.82 -2.94 -10.28
CA GLU A 73 -16.14 -1.87 -11.24
C GLU A 73 -16.12 -2.41 -12.66
N GLY A 74 -15.06 -3.14 -13.04
CA GLY A 74 -14.98 -3.78 -14.36
C GLY A 74 -16.00 -4.89 -14.61
N ARG A 75 -16.64 -5.45 -13.56
CA ARG A 75 -17.76 -6.39 -13.72
C ARG A 75 -19.09 -5.70 -14.00
N LYS A 76 -19.21 -4.40 -13.69
CA LYS A 76 -20.43 -3.61 -13.85
C LYS A 76 -20.54 -2.92 -15.21
N GLU A 77 -19.45 -2.89 -15.98
CA GLU A 77 -19.39 -2.48 -17.39
C GLU A 77 -19.66 -3.65 -18.34
#